data_AF-A0A2A4X7E5-F1
#
_entry.id   AF-A0A2A4X7E5-F1
#
_cell.length_a   1.000
_cell.length_b   1.000
_cell.length_c   1.000
_cell.angle_alpha   90.00
_cell.angle_beta   90.00
_cell.angle_gamma   90.00
#
_symmetry.space_group_name_H-M   'P 1'
#
loop_
_entity.id
_entity.type
_entity.pdbx_description
1 polymer ?
#
loop_
_entity_poly.entity_id
_entity_poly.type
_entity_poly.pdbx_seq_one_letter_code
_entity_poly.pdbx_strand_id
1 'polypeptide(L)'
;MSIPLILQNLPAQVSHAQAMEVVADLRQNSASLSVEKVKEVYDGFLGGVVPTFNNAGLITLSEESLNVIGRNVGIREEHLSERTRDELLVQIQVTHAIYLEKANQGPTMAG
;
A
#
# COMPACT_ATOMS: atom_id res chain seq x y z
N MET A 1 -5.28 5.27 -9.10
CA MET A 1 -4.02 4.49 -9.03
C MET A 1 -4.32 3.03 -9.32
N SER A 2 -3.42 2.28 -9.97
CA SER A 2 -3.59 0.86 -10.28
C SER A 2 -2.31 0.06 -10.02
N ILE A 3 -2.42 -1.26 -9.82
CA ILE A 3 -1.25 -2.12 -9.60
C ILE A 3 -0.25 -2.10 -10.77
N PRO A 4 -0.68 -2.16 -12.06
CA PRO A 4 0.26 -2.05 -13.18
C PRO A 4 1.10 -0.77 -13.15
N LEU A 5 0.51 0.36 -12.76
CA LEU A 5 1.22 1.63 -12.64
C LEU A 5 2.29 1.58 -11.54
N ILE A 6 1.99 0.95 -10.41
CA ILE A 6 2.94 0.76 -9.30
C ILE A 6 4.12 -0.09 -9.76
N LEU A 7 3.85 -1.22 -10.43
CA LEU A 7 4.89 -2.14 -10.91
C LEU A 7 5.82 -1.53 -11.98
N GLN A 8 5.35 -0.51 -12.70
CA GLN A 8 6.16 0.25 -13.67
C GLN A 8 7.01 1.35 -13.03
N ASN A 9 6.71 1.73 -11.78
CA ASN A 9 7.33 2.85 -11.07
C ASN A 9 7.81 2.42 -9.68
N LEU A 10 8.43 1.23 -9.60
CA LEU A 10 8.95 0.72 -8.35
C LEU A 10 10.13 1.56 -7.85
N PRO A 11 10.26 1.76 -6.53
CA PRO A 11 11.47 2.33 -5.95
C PRO A 11 12.71 1.50 -6.32
N ALA A 12 13.87 2.14 -6.41
CA ALA A 12 15.10 1.51 -6.88
C ALA A 12 15.53 0.29 -6.04
N GLN A 13 15.19 0.26 -4.75
CA GLN A 13 15.55 -0.81 -3.83
C GLN A 13 14.60 -2.02 -3.88
N VAL A 14 13.48 -1.93 -4.61
CA VAL A 14 12.45 -2.98 -4.66
C VAL A 14 12.45 -3.63 -6.03
N SER A 15 12.78 -4.92 -6.08
CA SER A 15 12.71 -5.68 -7.33
C SER A 15 11.26 -5.96 -7.75
N HIS A 16 11.06 -6.18 -9.05
CA HIS A 16 9.76 -6.56 -9.57
C HIS A 16 9.21 -7.85 -8.94
N ALA A 17 10.06 -8.84 -8.68
CA ALA A 17 9.66 -10.10 -8.04
C ALA A 17 9.11 -9.87 -6.63
N GLN A 18 9.80 -9.06 -5.82
CA GLN A 18 9.34 -8.72 -4.46
C GLN A 18 8.02 -7.94 -4.50
N ALA A 19 7.88 -6.98 -5.42
CA ALA A 19 6.64 -6.24 -5.56
C ALA A 19 5.47 -7.14 -5.96
N MET A 20 5.72 -8.15 -6.81
CA MET A 20 4.72 -9.14 -7.21
C MET A 20 4.31 -10.06 -6.05
N GLU A 21 5.26 -10.47 -5.18
CA GLU A 21 4.96 -11.20 -3.94
C GLU A 21 4.04 -10.37 -3.03
N VAL A 22 4.37 -9.08 -2.81
CA VAL A 22 3.53 -8.16 -2.04
C VAL A 22 2.12 -8.04 -2.63
N VAL A 23 2.01 -7.94 -3.96
CA VAL A 23 0.71 -7.90 -4.65
C VAL A 23 -0.08 -9.18 -4.42
N ALA A 24 0.56 -10.35 -4.54
CA ALA A 24 -0.09 -11.64 -4.35
C ALA A 24 -0.60 -11.80 -2.91
N ASP A 25 0.24 -11.51 -1.93
CA ASP A 25 -0.08 -11.64 -0.51
C ASP A 25 -1.23 -10.71 -0.12
N LEU A 26 -1.16 -9.43 -0.51
CA LEU A 26 -2.20 -8.46 -0.17
C LEU A 26 -3.53 -8.76 -0.89
N ARG A 27 -3.49 -9.24 -2.14
CA ARG A 27 -4.71 -9.68 -2.85
C ARG A 27 -5.33 -10.89 -2.18
N GLN A 28 -4.52 -11.88 -1.78
CA GLN A 28 -5.00 -13.07 -1.09
C GLN A 28 -5.63 -12.71 0.26
N ASN A 29 -4.95 -11.89 1.06
CA ASN A 29 -5.44 -11.46 2.37
C ASN A 29 -6.69 -10.59 2.29
N SER A 30 -6.88 -9.85 1.20
CA SER A 30 -8.05 -9.00 0.98
C SER A 30 -9.17 -9.66 0.17
N ALA A 31 -8.98 -10.90 -0.31
CA ALA A 31 -9.92 -11.56 -1.21
C ALA A 31 -11.33 -11.66 -0.63
N SER A 32 -11.45 -12.04 0.64
CA SER A 32 -12.71 -12.18 1.37
C SER A 32 -13.14 -10.92 2.14
N LEU A 33 -12.34 -9.85 2.10
CA LEU A 33 -12.63 -8.61 2.83
C LEU A 33 -13.56 -7.71 2.03
N SER A 34 -14.52 -7.08 2.73
CA SER A 34 -15.34 -6.00 2.17
C SER A 34 -14.49 -4.77 1.86
N VAL A 35 -15.03 -3.86 1.04
CA VAL A 35 -14.34 -2.61 0.67
C VAL A 35 -14.01 -1.78 1.90
N GLU A 36 -14.95 -1.67 2.84
CA GLU A 36 -14.81 -0.95 4.11
C GLU A 36 -13.71 -1.57 4.95
N LYS A 37 -13.62 -2.90 5.00
CA LYS A 37 -12.58 -3.56 5.79
C LYS A 37 -11.20 -3.36 5.20
N VAL A 38 -11.06 -3.36 3.87
CA VAL A 38 -9.80 -3.01 3.22
C VAL A 38 -9.43 -1.55 3.47
N LYS A 39 -10.41 -0.63 3.46
CA LYS A 39 -10.20 0.77 3.82
C LYS A 39 -9.74 0.92 5.28
N GLU A 40 -10.35 0.23 6.22
CA GLU A 40 -9.92 0.23 7.62
C GLU A 40 -8.47 -0.23 7.79
N VAL A 41 -8.07 -1.29 7.08
CA VAL A 41 -6.68 -1.75 7.10
C VAL A 41 -5.74 -0.68 6.53
N TYR A 42 -6.10 -0.09 5.39
CA TYR A 42 -5.32 0.99 4.77
C TYR A 42 -5.17 2.21 5.69
N ASP A 43 -6.26 2.69 6.28
CA ASP A 43 -6.25 3.85 7.19
C ASP A 43 -5.46 3.54 8.47
N GLY A 44 -5.63 2.33 9.01
CA GLY A 44 -4.87 1.86 10.18
C GLY A 44 -3.38 1.76 9.90
N PHE A 45 -3.00 1.32 8.70
CA PHE A 45 -1.62 1.25 8.26
C PHE A 45 -0.97 2.64 8.16
N LEU A 46 -1.71 3.63 7.65
CA LEU A 46 -1.24 5.02 7.60
C LEU A 46 -1.15 5.67 8.98
N GLY A 47 -1.97 5.25 9.94
CA GLY A 47 -1.87 5.65 11.34
C GLY A 47 -1.83 7.17 11.56
N GLY A 48 -2.66 7.92 10.81
CA GLY A 48 -2.75 9.38 10.88
C GLY A 48 -1.82 10.14 9.93
N VAL A 49 -0.96 9.44 9.17
CA VAL A 49 -0.21 10.03 8.07
C VAL A 49 -1.14 10.30 6.89
N VAL A 50 -1.15 11.54 6.39
CA VAL A 50 -1.89 11.90 5.18
C VAL A 50 -1.00 11.68 3.95
N PRO A 51 -1.31 10.71 3.07
CA PRO A 51 -0.55 10.48 1.86
C PRO A 51 -0.73 11.63 0.88
N THR A 52 0.35 11.99 0.18
CA THR A 52 0.29 12.88 -0.98
C THR A 52 0.37 12.07 -2.26
N PHE A 53 0.02 12.67 -3.39
CA PHE A 53 0.05 12.00 -4.70
C PHE A 53 0.88 12.81 -5.68
N ASN A 54 1.73 12.12 -6.44
CA ASN A 54 2.43 12.74 -7.56
C ASN A 54 1.54 12.87 -8.80
N ASN A 55 2.06 13.47 -9.88
CA ASN A 55 1.32 13.68 -11.13
C ASN A 55 0.88 12.39 -11.84
N ALA A 56 1.52 11.25 -11.54
CA ALA A 56 1.08 9.94 -12.04
C ALA A 56 -0.04 9.34 -11.18
N GLY A 57 -0.37 9.95 -10.04
CA GLY A 57 -1.34 9.43 -9.08
C GLY A 57 -0.78 8.31 -8.19
N LEU A 58 0.55 8.23 -8.04
CA LEU A 58 1.24 7.34 -7.08
C LEU A 58 1.38 8.04 -5.73
N ILE A 59 1.41 7.26 -4.66
CA ILE A 59 1.57 7.80 -3.30
C ILE A 59 3.00 8.28 -3.12
N THR A 60 3.14 9.48 -2.55
CA THR A 60 4.41 10.03 -2.11
C THR A 60 4.37 10.29 -0.60
N LEU A 61 5.38 9.79 0.09
CA LEU A 61 5.56 9.94 1.54
C LEU A 61 6.99 10.39 1.80
N SER A 62 7.16 11.28 2.79
CA SER A 62 8.49 11.61 3.29
C SER A 62 9.08 10.43 4.06
N GLU A 63 10.40 10.45 4.24
CA GLU A 63 11.11 9.48 5.10
C GLU A 63 10.53 9.48 6.53
N GLU A 64 10.22 10.65 7.08
CA GLU A 64 9.61 10.79 8.40
C GLU A 64 8.24 10.10 8.48
N SER A 65 7.38 10.29 7.47
CA SER A 65 6.09 9.62 7.39
C SER A 65 6.23 8.09 7.30
N LEU A 66 7.18 7.60 6.51
CA LEU A 66 7.48 6.16 6.43
C LEU A 66 8.04 5.62 7.75
N ASN A 67 8.77 6.44 8.51
CA ASN A 67 9.25 6.06 9.84
C ASN A 67 8.12 6.01 10.88
N VAL A 68 7.14 6.91 10.80
CA VAL A 68 5.93 6.85 11.63
C VAL A 68 5.14 5.58 11.32
N ILE A 69 4.90 5.31 10.04
CA ILE A 69 4.17 4.11 9.60
C ILE A 69 4.90 2.83 10.02
N GLY A 70 6.22 2.77 9.79
CA GLY A 70 7.06 1.66 10.20
C GLY A 70 6.92 1.33 11.69
N ARG A 71 6.93 2.36 12.55
CA ARG A 71 6.72 2.20 13.99
C ARG A 71 5.30 1.70 14.32
N ASN A 72 4.28 2.22 13.64
CA ASN A 72 2.88 1.80 13.84
C ASN A 72 2.66 0.31 13.50
N VAL A 73 3.42 -0.21 12.54
CA VAL A 73 3.35 -1.63 12.14
C VAL A 73 4.38 -2.51 12.86
N GLY A 74 5.03 -1.99 13.91
CA GLY A 74 5.92 -2.74 14.79
C GLY A 74 7.36 -2.91 14.29
N ILE A 75 7.74 -2.21 13.21
CA ILE A 75 9.14 -2.17 12.76
C ILE A 75 9.91 -1.24 13.68
N ARG A 76 10.94 -1.77 14.32
CA ARG A 76 11.86 -0.99 15.15
C ARG A 76 12.63 0.00 14.31
N GLU A 77 12.94 1.15 14.89
CA GLU A 77 13.60 2.24 14.17
C GLU A 77 14.97 1.84 13.60
N GLU A 78 15.72 0.99 14.31
CA GLU A 78 16.99 0.44 13.82
C GLU A 78 16.86 -0.41 12.54
N HIS A 79 15.66 -0.86 12.20
CA HIS A 79 15.37 -1.67 11.02
C HIS A 79 14.73 -0.85 9.89
N LEU A 80 14.50 0.45 10.07
CA LEU A 80 13.94 1.33 9.03
C LEU A 80 15.01 1.82 8.06
N SER A 81 15.59 0.89 7.32
CA SER A 81 16.49 1.20 6.20
C SER A 81 15.74 1.82 5.02
N GLU A 82 16.46 2.44 4.07
CA GLU A 82 15.89 2.92 2.80
C GLU A 82 15.08 1.82 2.10
N ARG A 83 15.65 0.62 1.98
CA ARG A 83 14.96 -0.54 1.40
C ARG A 83 13.66 -0.87 2.15
N THR A 84 13.70 -0.90 3.49
CA THR A 84 12.51 -1.22 4.30
C THR A 84 11.41 -0.17 4.12
N ARG A 85 11.79 1.10 4.00
CA ARG A 85 10.84 2.20 3.74
C ARG A 85 10.25 2.11 2.33
N ASP A 86 11.06 1.77 1.34
CA ASP A 86 10.59 1.54 -0.03
C ASP A 86 9.62 0.34 -0.10
N GLU A 87 9.93 -0.76 0.60
CA GLU A 87 9.05 -1.91 0.74
C GLU A 87 7.70 -1.52 1.41
N LEU A 88 7.75 -0.72 2.49
CA LEU A 88 6.55 -0.15 3.11
C LEU A 88 5.76 0.71 2.14
N LEU A 89 6.40 1.60 1.38
CA LEU A 89 5.74 2.44 0.40
C LEU A 89 5.01 1.58 -0.66
N VAL A 90 5.65 0.53 -1.17
CA VAL A 90 5.02 -0.41 -2.11
C VAL A 90 3.81 -1.09 -1.48
N GLN A 91 3.90 -1.58 -0.24
CA GLN A 91 2.77 -2.19 0.47
C GLN A 91 1.57 -1.23 0.62
N ILE A 92 1.83 0.03 0.99
CA ILE A 92 0.79 1.07 1.12
C ILE A 92 0.14 1.31 -0.24
N GLN A 93 0.93 1.49 -1.29
CA GLN A 93 0.44 1.73 -2.64
C GLN A 93 -0.41 0.57 -3.16
N VAL A 94 0.03 -0.67 -2.96
CA VAL A 94 -0.72 -1.85 -3.37
C VAL A 94 -2.02 -1.98 -2.60
N THR A 95 -1.99 -1.78 -1.28
CA THR A 95 -3.21 -1.80 -0.44
C THR A 95 -4.22 -0.75 -0.90
N HIS A 96 -3.76 0.47 -1.17
CA HIS A 96 -4.61 1.53 -1.71
C HIS A 96 -5.16 1.18 -3.10
N ALA A 97 -4.34 0.62 -4.00
CA ALA A 97 -4.81 0.20 -5.31
C ALA A 97 -5.91 -0.88 -5.21
N ILE A 98 -5.76 -1.86 -4.31
CA ILE A 98 -6.78 -2.89 -4.05
C ILE A 98 -8.07 -2.26 -3.50
N TYR A 99 -7.97 -1.32 -2.55
CA TYR A 99 -9.12 -0.57 -2.05
C TYR A 99 -9.87 0.12 -3.20
N LEU A 100 -9.16 0.86 -4.06
CA LEU A 100 -9.77 1.55 -5.20
C LEU A 100 -10.40 0.57 -6.20
N GLU A 101 -9.73 -0.54 -6.52
CA GLU A 101 -10.29 -1.59 -7.39
C GLU A 101 -11.63 -2.11 -6.85
N LYS A 102 -11.67 -2.43 -5.55
CA LYS A 102 -12.89 -2.90 -4.88
C LYS A 102 -13.98 -1.83 -4.80
N ALA A 103 -13.62 -0.58 -4.48
CA ALA A 103 -14.57 0.53 -4.45
C ALA A 103 -15.19 0.81 -5.83
N ASN A 104 -14.40 0.68 -6.89
CA ASN A 104 -14.85 0.88 -8.27
C ASN A 104 -15.70 -0.27 -8.82
N GLN A 105 -15.67 -1.45 -8.19
CA GLN A 105 -16.55 -2.58 -8.56
C GLN A 105 -18.01 -2.37 -8.10
N GLY A 106 -18.27 -1.32 -7.29
CA GLY A 106 -19.59 -1.00 -6.77
C GLY A 106 -20.11 -2.06 -5.79
N PRO A 107 -21.27 -1.81 -5.13
CA PRO A 107 -21.96 -2.89 -4.44
C PRO A 107 -22.34 -3.94 -5.48
N THR A 108 -21.81 -5.15 -5.36
CA THR A 108 -22.35 -6.31 -6.08
C THR A 108 -23.81 -6.41 -5.67
N MET A 109 -24.74 -6.03 -6.55
CA MET A 109 -26.16 -6.26 -6.29
C MET A 109 -26.34 -7.77 -6.13
N ALA A 110 -26.54 -8.21 -4.89
CA ALA A 110 -27.18 -9.47 -4.62
C ALA A 110 -28.64 -9.31 -5.09
N GLY A 111 -28.90 -9.75 -6.32
CA GLY A 111 -30.25 -10.00 -6.82
C GLY A 111 -30.74 -11.36 -6.35
#